data_AF-A0A8C0GAP0-F1
#
_entry.id   AF-A0A8C0GAP0-F1
#
_cell.length_a   1.000
_cell.length_b   1.000
_cell.length_c   1.000
_cell.angle_alpha   90.00
_cell.angle_beta   90.00
_cell.angle_gamma   90.00
#
_symmetry.space_group_name_H-M   'P 1'
#
loop_
_entity.id
_entity.type
_entity.pdbx_description
1 polymer ?
#
loop_
_entity_poly.entity_id
_entity_poly.type
_entity_poly.pdbx_seq_one_letter_code
_entity_poly.pdbx_strand_id
1 'polypeptide(L)'
;LEYMDKPFDTNWYRRNPRLMKLGEEITLQGMEIGLLTMKKGELARFLFTPSYAYGALGCPPLIPPNATVLFEMELLDFLDSNLEV
;
A
#
# COMPACT_ATOMS: atom_id res chain seq x y z
N LEU A 1 1.57 12.58 1.53
CA LEU A 1 0.35 12.66 2.37
C LEU A 1 -0.79 13.10 1.47
N GLU A 2 -2.05 12.91 1.86
CA GLU A 2 -3.22 13.21 0.99
C GLU A 2 -3.18 14.62 0.36
N TYR A 3 -2.68 15.61 1.09
CA TYR A 3 -2.66 17.01 0.66
C TYR A 3 -1.28 17.51 0.20
N MET A 4 -0.37 16.63 -0.20
CA MET A 4 0.97 17.00 -0.67
C MET A 4 1.13 16.73 -2.16
N ASP A 5 1.74 17.68 -2.88
CA ASP A 5 2.03 17.55 -4.32
C ASP A 5 3.04 16.45 -4.63
N LYS A 6 3.91 16.11 -3.67
CA LYS A 6 4.95 15.09 -3.81
C LYS A 6 4.63 13.87 -2.96
N PRO A 7 4.78 12.65 -3.50
CA PRO A 7 4.63 11.44 -2.71
C PRO A 7 5.75 11.34 -1.68
N PHE A 8 5.43 10.79 -0.50
CA PHE A 8 6.43 10.48 0.53
C PHE A 8 7.25 9.23 0.16
N ASP A 9 6.67 8.33 -0.64
CA ASP A 9 7.33 7.16 -1.23
C ASP A 9 6.64 6.82 -2.57
N THR A 10 7.40 6.29 -3.53
CA THR A 10 6.87 5.80 -4.81
C THR A 10 7.79 4.74 -5.41
N ASN A 11 7.19 3.72 -6.01
CA ASN A 11 7.88 2.70 -6.80
C ASN A 11 7.60 2.81 -8.31
N TRP A 12 6.88 3.84 -8.76
CA TRP A 12 6.41 4.00 -10.14
C TRP A 12 7.54 3.97 -11.18
N TYR A 13 8.71 4.49 -10.80
CA TYR A 13 9.90 4.57 -11.67
C TYR A 13 10.88 3.41 -11.49
N ARG A 14 10.55 2.42 -10.65
CA ARG A 14 11.42 1.27 -10.44
C ARG A 14 11.26 0.31 -11.63
N ARG A 15 12.39 -0.24 -12.09
CA ARG A 15 12.39 -1.20 -13.22
C ARG A 15 11.61 -2.47 -12.93
N ASN A 16 11.55 -2.87 -11.66
CA ASN A 16 10.88 -4.08 -11.22
C ASN A 16 9.76 -3.68 -10.23
N PRO A 17 8.51 -4.15 -10.44
CA PRO A 17 7.44 -3.94 -9.48
C PRO A 17 7.74 -4.66 -8.16
N ARG A 18 7.19 -4.16 -7.07
CA ARG A 18 7.33 -4.80 -5.76
C ARG A 18 6.45 -6.06 -5.74
N LEU A 19 7.07 -7.22 -5.57
CA LEU A 19 6.36 -8.45 -5.19
C LEU A 19 6.10 -8.43 -3.68
N MET A 20 4.94 -8.89 -3.25
CA MET A 20 4.56 -8.94 -1.85
C MET A 20 3.71 -10.17 -1.58
N LYS A 21 4.00 -10.89 -0.50
CA LYS A 21 3.15 -11.97 0.00
C LYS A 21 2.26 -11.46 1.13
N LEU A 22 0.96 -11.44 0.89
CA LEU A 22 -0.04 -11.03 1.89
C LEU A 22 0.00 -12.01 3.07
N GLY A 23 -0.17 -11.50 4.29
CA GLY A 23 -0.14 -12.27 5.54
C GLY A 23 1.24 -12.64 6.09
N GLU A 24 2.33 -12.47 5.33
CA GLU A 24 3.69 -12.85 5.78
C GLU A 24 4.66 -11.67 5.91
N GLU A 25 4.61 -10.72 5.00
CA GLU A 25 5.49 -9.54 5.04
C GLU A 25 4.91 -8.43 5.92
N ILE A 26 5.79 -7.68 6.61
CA ILE A 26 5.40 -6.44 7.30
C ILE A 26 4.91 -5.44 6.25
N THR A 27 3.61 -5.29 6.16
CA THR A 27 2.91 -4.39 5.25
C THR A 27 1.90 -3.57 6.06
N LEU A 28 1.56 -2.38 5.57
CA LEU A 28 0.45 -1.62 6.15
C LEU A 28 -0.84 -2.43 6.04
N GLN A 29 -1.54 -2.60 7.16
CA GLN A 29 -2.79 -3.36 7.20
C GLN A 29 -3.82 -2.85 6.19
N GLY A 30 -3.91 -1.54 6.00
CA GLY A 30 -4.80 -0.94 5.00
C GLY A 30 -4.43 -1.33 3.56
N MET A 31 -3.13 -1.41 3.26
CA MET A 31 -2.64 -1.81 1.94
C MET A 31 -2.97 -3.27 1.63
N GLU A 32 -2.81 -4.17 2.60
CA GLU A 32 -3.19 -5.57 2.46
C GLU A 32 -4.68 -5.74 2.20
N ILE A 33 -5.53 -5.09 3.02
CA ILE A 33 -6.98 -5.11 2.83
C ILE A 33 -7.37 -4.53 1.46
N GLY A 34 -6.75 -3.40 1.07
CA GLY A 34 -7.03 -2.75 -0.21
C GLY A 34 -6.70 -3.67 -1.39
N LEU A 35 -5.52 -4.28 -1.41
CA LEU A 35 -5.10 -5.19 -2.49
C LEU A 35 -6.03 -6.40 -2.63
N LEU A 36 -6.56 -6.94 -1.53
CA LEU A 36 -7.54 -8.03 -1.56
C LEU A 36 -8.86 -7.65 -2.24
N THR A 37 -9.18 -6.36 -2.36
CA THR A 37 -10.38 -5.88 -3.05
C THR A 37 -10.18 -5.60 -4.54
N MET A 38 -8.93 -5.58 -5.01
CA MET A 38 -8.58 -5.13 -6.36
C MET A 38 -8.62 -6.27 -7.37
N LYS A 39 -8.85 -5.92 -8.63
CA LYS A 39 -8.71 -6.82 -9.79
C LYS A 39 -7.32 -6.68 -10.41
N LYS A 40 -6.89 -7.72 -11.13
CA LYS A 40 -5.69 -7.66 -11.97
C LYS A 40 -5.81 -6.50 -12.98
N GLY A 41 -4.78 -5.66 -13.04
CA GLY A 41 -4.68 -4.45 -13.85
C GLY A 41 -5.40 -3.23 -13.28
N GLU A 42 -5.97 -3.31 -12.08
CA GLU A 42 -6.69 -2.18 -11.47
C GLU A 42 -5.72 -1.12 -10.92
N LEU A 43 -6.03 0.15 -11.19
CA LEU A 43 -5.44 1.31 -10.55
C LEU A 43 -6.48 1.92 -9.58
N ALA A 44 -6.17 1.96 -8.29
CA ALA A 44 -7.08 2.43 -7.26
C ALA A 44 -6.39 3.34 -6.24
N ARG A 45 -7.17 4.22 -5.60
CA ARG A 45 -6.70 5.12 -4.54
C ARG A 45 -7.35 4.75 -3.22
N PHE A 46 -6.54 4.68 -2.18
CA PHE A 46 -6.97 4.34 -0.84
C PHE A 46 -6.50 5.39 0.16
N LEU A 47 -7.44 5.90 0.94
CA LEU A 47 -7.19 6.83 2.02
C LEU A 47 -7.21 6.07 3.35
N PHE A 48 -6.04 5.86 3.94
CA PHE A 48 -5.89 5.11 5.17
C PHE A 48 -5.82 6.05 6.37
N THR A 49 -6.70 5.82 7.34
CA THR A 49 -6.58 6.41 8.68
C THR A 49 -5.33 5.84 9.37
N PRO A 50 -4.82 6.50 10.43
CA PRO A 50 -3.58 6.09 11.08
C PRO A 50 -3.58 4.64 11.56
N SER A 51 -4.72 4.13 12.03
CA SER A 51 -4.86 2.75 12.51
C SER A 51 -4.63 1.69 11.43
N TYR A 52 -4.82 2.04 10.15
CA TYR A 52 -4.55 1.16 9.00
C TYR A 52 -3.22 1.49 8.32
N ALA A 53 -2.45 2.42 8.86
CA ALA A 53 -1.21 2.92 8.30
C ALA A 53 -0.11 2.98 9.39
N TYR A 54 0.44 4.16 9.68
CA TYR A 54 1.64 4.33 10.52
C TYR A 54 1.32 4.64 12.00
N GLY A 55 0.05 4.64 12.38
CA GLY A 55 -0.41 4.78 13.76
C GLY A 55 0.05 6.04 14.48
N ALA A 56 0.11 5.96 15.80
CA ALA A 56 0.50 7.07 16.68
C ALA A 56 1.98 7.43 16.60
N LEU A 57 2.83 6.55 16.10
CA LEU A 57 4.27 6.80 15.97
C LEU A 57 4.63 7.48 14.65
N GLY A 58 3.84 7.28 13.60
CA GLY A 58 4.20 7.73 12.26
C GLY A 58 5.42 6.98 11.70
N CYS A 59 6.14 7.61 10.78
CA CYS A 59 7.41 7.13 10.24
C CYS A 59 8.35 8.32 10.02
N PRO A 60 9.04 8.79 11.08
CA PRO A 60 9.92 9.95 10.96
C PRO A 60 11.08 9.72 9.98
N PRO A 61 11.51 10.75 9.22
CA PRO A 61 10.97 12.12 9.20
C PRO A 61 9.79 12.31 8.22
N LEU A 62 9.38 11.27 7.49
CA LEU A 62 8.51 11.37 6.32
C LEU A 62 7.02 11.45 6.69
N ILE A 63 6.61 10.76 7.74
CA ILE A 63 5.21 10.60 8.11
C ILE A 63 5.02 11.00 9.57
N PRO A 64 4.26 12.07 9.85
CA PRO A 64 3.96 12.48 11.21
C PRO A 64 3.16 11.43 12.00
N PRO A 65 3.23 11.45 13.34
CA PRO A 65 2.26 10.79 14.22
C PRO A 65 0.81 11.04 13.80
N ASN A 66 -0.02 9.99 13.83
CA ASN A 66 -1.46 10.06 13.54
C ASN A 66 -1.83 10.65 12.17
N ALA A 67 -0.94 10.53 11.18
CA ALA A 67 -1.22 11.01 9.83
C ALA A 67 -2.15 10.06 9.05
N THR A 68 -3.16 10.63 8.40
CA THR A 68 -3.89 9.96 7.31
C THR A 68 -3.03 9.99 6.05
N VAL A 69 -2.95 8.86 5.35
CA VAL A 69 -2.10 8.69 4.17
C VAL A 69 -2.92 8.22 2.96
N LEU A 70 -2.64 8.83 1.82
CA LEU A 70 -3.21 8.44 0.53
C LEU A 70 -2.19 7.57 -0.20
N PHE A 71 -2.62 6.39 -0.64
CA PHE A 71 -1.87 5.52 -1.54
C PHE A 71 -2.61 5.39 -2.86
N GLU A 72 -1.87 5.52 -3.96
CA GLU A 72 -2.31 5.11 -5.29
C GLU A 72 -1.59 3.80 -5.62
N MET A 73 -2.36 2.75 -5.93
CA MET A 73 -1.85 1.40 -6.11
C MET A 73 -2.30 0.85 -7.45
N GLU A 74 -1.36 0.26 -8.18
CA GLU A 74 -1.62 -0.51 -9.39
C GLU A 74 -1.35 -1.99 -9.10
N LEU A 75 -2.37 -2.83 -9.26
CA LEU A 75 -2.23 -4.28 -9.10
C LEU A 75 -1.91 -4.93 -10.45
N LEU A 76 -0.63 -5.11 -10.75
CA LEU A 76 -0.19 -5.65 -12.04
C LEU A 76 -0.56 -7.12 -12.23
N ASP A 77 -0.34 -7.95 -11.22
CA ASP A 77 -0.63 -9.38 -11.25
C ASP A 77 -0.69 -9.96 -9.83
N PHE A 78 -1.29 -11.14 -9.68
CA PHE A 78 -1.25 -11.92 -8.45
C PHE A 78 -1.37 -13.42 -8.75
N LEU A 79 -0.82 -14.23 -7.84
CA LEU A 79 -0.98 -15.67 -7.82
C LEU A 79 -1.72 -16.04 -6.54
N ASP A 80 -2.77 -16.85 -6.66
CA ASP A 80 -3.42 -17.43 -5.49
C ASP A 80 -2.61 -18.65 -5.04
N SER A 81 -2.09 -18.60 -3.81
CA SER A 81 -1.34 -19.69 -3.20
C SER A 81 -2.19 -20.92 -2.91
N ASN A 82 -3.52 -20.83 -3.00
CA ASN A 82 -4.46 -21.91 -2.72
C ASN A 82 -5.06 -22.56 -3.97
N LEU A 83 -4.61 -22.20 -5.18
CA LEU A 83 -4.98 -22.95 -6.38
C LEU A 83 -4.16 -24.25 -6.44
N GLU A 84 -4.77 -25.34 -5.98
CA GLU A 84 -4.36 -26.68 -6.41
C GLU A 84 -4.51 -26.74 -7.93
N VAL A 85 -3.40 -27.07 -8.62
CA VAL A 85 -3.36 -27.32 -10.06
C VAL A 85 -4.04 -28.66 -10.37
#